data_AF-A0A525C9D7-F1
#
_entry.id   AF-A0A525C9D7-F1
#
_cell.length_a   1.000
_cell.length_b   1.000
_cell.length_c   1.000
_cell.angle_alpha   90.00
_cell.angle_beta   90.00
_cell.angle_gamma   90.00
#
_symmetry.space_group_name_H-M   'P 1'
#
loop_
_entity.id
_entity.type
_entity.pdbx_description
1 polymer ?
#
loop_
_entity_poly.entity_id
_entity_poly.type
_entity_poly.pdbx_seq_one_letter_code
_entity_poly.pdbx_strand_id
1 'polypeptide(L)'
;MVILDRQRLYTSEDIAAVENRQLEDILLCRTQEAVESTITYARFLSKTGLTNENYPLFIKVLEIGNHWVIDALVGERDPFLFLSSIQPNTKIAQAMFALLAERHPGGIYPKTLSVILGVIQALYNSPEDGYSIFELTVSDLNALGKHLDKEKGQEDSLNRVILDILDKIGQLEGLHPDDRKMEEIAIHASAIRNHFFDETKNMVDVIPQVLLVRMNYQDFEVAPREEKPFKEKK
;
A
#
# COMPACT_ATOMS: atom_id res chain seq x y z
N MET A 1 23.60 28.60 -12.75
CA MET A 1 24.83 28.43 -13.56
C MET A 1 24.67 27.15 -14.36
N VAL A 2 24.25 27.24 -15.63
CA VAL A 2 24.08 26.06 -16.49
C VAL A 2 25.42 25.84 -17.20
N ILE A 3 26.14 24.79 -16.79
CA ILE A 3 27.29 24.30 -17.55
C ILE A 3 26.69 23.61 -18.78
N LEU A 4 26.66 24.34 -19.90
CA LEU A 4 26.34 23.77 -21.21
C LEU A 4 27.54 22.92 -21.65
N ASP A 5 27.44 21.62 -21.41
CA ASP A 5 28.35 20.64 -22.00
C ASP A 5 28.03 20.53 -23.51
N ARG A 6 28.59 21.46 -24.29
CA ARG A 6 28.24 21.73 -25.70
C ARG A 6 28.60 20.60 -26.67
N GLN A 7 29.10 19.45 -26.21
CA GLN A 7 29.54 18.34 -27.06
C GLN A 7 28.96 16.97 -26.70
N ARG A 8 28.08 16.86 -25.69
CA ARG A 8 27.48 15.56 -25.38
C ARG A 8 26.46 15.17 -26.46
N LEU A 9 26.81 14.18 -27.27
CA LEU A 9 25.87 13.48 -28.16
C LEU A 9 25.02 12.54 -27.30
N TYR A 10 23.71 12.76 -27.28
CA TYR A 10 22.77 11.92 -26.54
C TYR A 10 22.35 10.72 -27.39
N THR A 11 22.49 9.52 -26.84
CA THR A 11 21.90 8.31 -27.41
C THR A 11 20.41 8.21 -27.04
N SER A 12 19.66 7.34 -27.71
CA SER A 12 18.27 7.06 -27.33
C SER A 12 18.15 6.55 -25.88
N GLU A 13 19.14 5.80 -25.40
CA GLU A 13 19.21 5.33 -24.01
C GLU A 13 19.45 6.49 -23.04
N ASP A 14 20.32 7.44 -23.38
CA ASP A 14 20.52 8.64 -22.57
C ASP A 14 19.22 9.46 -22.46
N ILE A 15 18.50 9.62 -23.57
CA ILE A 15 17.23 10.35 -23.60
C ILE A 15 16.20 9.65 -22.73
N ALA A 16 16.01 8.33 -22.90
CA ALA A 16 15.09 7.55 -22.08
C ALA A 16 15.43 7.60 -20.59
N ALA A 17 16.71 7.57 -20.23
CA ALA A 17 17.14 7.70 -18.84
C ALA A 17 16.83 9.08 -18.26
N VAL A 18 17.02 10.15 -19.04
CA VAL A 18 16.65 11.51 -18.62
C VAL A 18 15.14 11.65 -18.48
N GLU A 19 14.36 11.15 -19.44
CA GLU A 19 12.89 11.16 -19.39
C GLU A 19 12.36 10.42 -18.17
N ASN A 20 12.88 9.20 -17.91
CA ASN A 20 12.50 8.42 -16.73
C ASN A 20 12.81 9.16 -15.43
N ARG A 21 13.96 9.84 -15.33
CA ARG A 21 14.28 10.64 -14.15
C ARG A 21 13.30 11.79 -13.93
N GLN A 22 12.94 12.50 -15.00
CA GLN A 22 11.96 13.59 -14.91
C GLN A 22 10.57 13.08 -14.49
N LEU A 23 10.16 11.92 -15.02
CA LEU A 23 8.93 11.27 -14.60
C LEU A 23 8.97 10.84 -13.14
N GLU A 24 10.10 10.30 -12.66
CA GLU A 24 10.28 9.98 -11.25
C GLU A 24 10.15 11.22 -10.35
N ASP A 25 10.77 12.35 -10.74
CA ASP A 25 10.65 13.61 -10.01
C ASP A 25 9.20 14.11 -9.93
N ILE A 26 8.41 13.92 -11.00
CA ILE A 26 6.97 14.22 -11.02
C ILE A 26 6.20 13.30 -10.06
N LEU A 27 6.46 11.99 -10.12
CA LEU A 27 5.76 11.00 -9.30
C LEU A 27 6.02 11.20 -7.80
N LEU A 28 7.15 11.80 -7.41
CA LEU A 28 7.42 12.15 -6.00
C LEU A 28 6.45 13.19 -5.41
N CYS A 29 5.65 13.89 -6.24
CA CYS A 29 4.59 14.80 -5.79
C CYS A 29 5.04 15.88 -4.78
N ARG A 30 6.28 16.38 -4.92
CA ARG A 30 6.87 17.39 -4.00
C ARG A 30 6.40 18.83 -4.27
N THR A 31 5.73 19.08 -5.38
CA THR A 31 5.19 20.39 -5.77
C THR A 31 3.76 20.24 -6.29
N GLN A 32 3.01 21.34 -6.35
CA GLN A 32 1.62 21.32 -6.83
C GLN A 32 1.55 20.87 -8.31
N GLU A 33 2.49 21.32 -9.14
CA GLU A 33 2.59 20.92 -10.55
C GLU A 33 2.85 19.41 -10.68
N ALA A 34 3.70 18.86 -9.81
CA ALA A 34 4.01 17.43 -9.80
C ALA A 34 2.78 16.61 -9.41
N VAL A 35 2.03 17.06 -8.39
CA VAL A 35 0.75 16.45 -7.97
C VAL A 35 -0.25 16.47 -9.12
N GLU A 36 -0.48 17.60 -9.76
CA GLU A 36 -1.45 17.75 -10.87
C GLU A 36 -1.08 16.91 -12.10
N SER A 37 0.22 16.87 -12.42
CA SER A 37 0.75 16.02 -13.49
C SER A 37 0.54 14.54 -13.16
N THR A 38 0.76 14.17 -11.90
CA THR A 38 0.60 12.79 -11.42
C THR A 38 -0.89 12.39 -11.34
N ILE A 39 -1.79 13.28 -10.95
CA ILE A 39 -3.25 13.07 -11.03
C ILE A 39 -3.65 12.75 -12.47
N THR A 40 -3.13 13.51 -13.43
CA THR A 40 -3.41 13.29 -14.86
C THR A 40 -2.83 11.96 -15.34
N TYR A 41 -1.60 11.63 -14.95
CA TYR A 41 -0.97 10.34 -15.25
C TYR A 41 -1.75 9.17 -14.64
N ALA A 42 -2.17 9.27 -13.38
CA ALA A 42 -2.97 8.26 -12.69
C ALA A 42 -4.32 8.03 -13.37
N ARG A 43 -5.01 9.09 -13.80
CA ARG A 43 -6.24 8.98 -14.60
C ARG A 43 -5.98 8.28 -15.94
N PHE A 44 -4.87 8.59 -16.60
CA PHE A 44 -4.49 7.95 -17.86
C PHE A 44 -4.20 6.46 -17.65
N LEU A 45 -3.37 6.11 -16.66
CA LEU A 45 -3.04 4.73 -16.29
C LEU A 45 -4.30 3.94 -15.90
N SER A 46 -5.21 4.55 -15.14
CA SER A 46 -6.51 3.94 -14.82
C SER A 46 -7.30 3.57 -16.07
N LYS A 47 -7.21 4.36 -17.15
CA LYS A 47 -7.92 4.11 -18.42
C LYS A 47 -7.26 3.05 -19.29
N THR A 48 -5.95 2.84 -19.18
CA THR A 48 -5.28 1.78 -19.95
C THR A 48 -5.63 0.39 -19.46
N GLY A 49 -6.18 0.27 -18.25
CA GLY A 49 -6.53 -1.00 -17.63
C GLY A 49 -5.31 -1.71 -17.05
N LEU A 50 -5.56 -2.59 -16.08
CA LEU A 50 -4.54 -3.36 -15.38
C LEU A 50 -4.19 -4.63 -16.15
N THR A 51 -2.90 -4.87 -16.37
CA THR A 51 -2.35 -6.04 -17.07
C THR A 51 -1.10 -6.57 -16.35
N ASN A 52 -0.68 -7.79 -16.69
CA ASN A 52 0.56 -8.38 -16.15
C ASN A 52 1.83 -7.60 -16.54
N GLU A 53 1.77 -6.77 -17.58
CA GLU A 53 2.91 -5.97 -18.04
C GLU A 53 2.99 -4.62 -17.32
N ASN A 54 1.85 -4.05 -16.93
CA ASN A 54 1.78 -2.69 -16.41
C ASN A 54 1.45 -2.59 -14.90
N TYR A 55 1.08 -3.69 -14.23
CA TYR A 55 0.81 -3.68 -12.79
C TYR A 55 1.93 -3.04 -11.93
N PRO A 56 3.24 -3.12 -12.28
CA PRO A 56 4.27 -2.47 -11.48
C PRO A 56 4.11 -0.93 -11.46
N LEU A 57 3.55 -0.34 -12.52
CA LEU A 57 3.25 1.09 -12.56
C LEU A 57 2.10 1.46 -11.63
N PHE A 58 1.09 0.59 -11.52
CA PHE A 58 0.00 0.76 -10.57
C PHE A 58 0.51 0.74 -9.13
N ILE A 59 1.41 -0.20 -8.80
CA ILE A 59 2.07 -0.26 -7.48
C ILE A 59 2.89 1.01 -7.23
N LYS A 60 3.71 1.44 -8.19
CA LYS A 60 4.52 2.67 -8.08
C LYS A 60 3.65 3.91 -7.80
N VAL A 61 2.46 4.00 -8.39
CA VAL A 61 1.53 5.12 -8.11
C VAL A 61 0.87 4.99 -6.73
N LEU A 62 0.57 3.77 -6.26
CA LEU A 62 0.06 3.54 -4.90
C LEU A 62 1.08 3.97 -3.84
N GLU A 63 2.38 3.76 -4.09
CA GLU A 63 3.49 4.12 -3.20
C GLU A 63 3.61 5.64 -2.94
N ILE A 64 3.10 6.47 -3.86
CA ILE A 64 3.15 7.93 -3.75
C ILE A 64 2.38 8.42 -2.52
N GLY A 65 1.28 7.75 -2.15
CA GLY A 65 0.52 8.03 -0.94
C GLY A 65 -0.31 9.33 -0.93
N ASN A 66 -0.21 10.17 -1.97
CA ASN A 66 -1.00 11.40 -2.11
C ASN A 66 -2.46 11.08 -2.47
N HIS A 67 -3.44 11.45 -1.63
CA HIS A 67 -4.80 10.92 -1.79
C HIS A 67 -5.49 11.36 -3.09
N TRP A 68 -5.22 12.58 -3.59
CA TRP A 68 -5.78 13.03 -4.87
C TRP A 68 -5.30 12.18 -6.05
N VAL A 69 -4.03 11.75 -6.01
CA VAL A 69 -3.45 10.83 -7.00
C VAL A 69 -4.09 9.44 -6.88
N ILE A 70 -4.28 8.94 -5.66
CA ILE A 70 -4.91 7.64 -5.42
C ILE A 70 -6.37 7.63 -5.88
N ASP A 71 -7.12 8.70 -5.60
CA ASP A 71 -8.50 8.86 -6.07
C ASP A 71 -8.57 8.88 -7.59
N ALA A 72 -7.62 9.55 -8.25
CA ALA A 72 -7.49 9.54 -9.70
C ALA A 72 -7.14 8.16 -10.28
N LEU A 73 -6.32 7.38 -9.58
CA LEU A 73 -5.92 6.04 -9.99
C LEU A 73 -7.04 5.02 -9.81
N VAL A 74 -7.67 5.01 -8.63
CA VAL A 74 -8.69 4.02 -8.26
C VAL A 74 -10.03 4.37 -8.89
N GLY A 75 -10.41 5.65 -8.85
CA GLY A 75 -11.71 6.14 -9.28
C GLY A 75 -12.84 5.57 -8.43
N GLU A 76 -13.89 5.11 -9.11
CA GLU A 76 -15.11 4.50 -8.53
C GLU A 76 -15.01 2.98 -8.35
N ARG A 77 -13.86 2.38 -8.68
CA ARG A 77 -13.65 0.93 -8.50
C ARG A 77 -13.59 0.59 -7.03
N ASP A 78 -14.04 -0.62 -6.68
CA ASP A 78 -13.81 -1.17 -5.35
C ASP A 78 -12.29 -1.30 -5.10
N PRO A 79 -11.71 -0.58 -4.13
CA PRO A 79 -10.30 -0.64 -3.84
C PRO A 79 -9.83 -2.06 -3.44
N PHE A 80 -10.66 -2.87 -2.77
CA PHE A 80 -10.27 -4.23 -2.37
C PHE A 80 -10.04 -5.15 -3.56
N LEU A 81 -10.73 -4.90 -4.68
CA LEU A 81 -10.62 -5.69 -5.90
C LEU A 81 -9.64 -5.08 -6.91
N PHE A 82 -8.92 -4.02 -6.53
CA PHE A 82 -8.15 -3.20 -7.47
C PHE A 82 -7.09 -3.98 -8.26
N LEU A 83 -6.40 -4.91 -7.61
CA LEU A 83 -5.38 -5.78 -8.24
C LEU A 83 -5.86 -7.21 -8.48
N SER A 84 -7.18 -7.49 -8.39
CA SER A 84 -7.71 -8.87 -8.42
C SER A 84 -7.50 -9.60 -9.75
N SER A 85 -7.22 -8.89 -10.84
CA SER A 85 -6.90 -9.49 -12.15
C SER A 85 -5.45 -9.96 -12.27
N ILE A 86 -4.61 -9.69 -11.26
CA ILE A 86 -3.21 -10.08 -11.22
C ILE A 86 -3.04 -11.14 -10.14
N GLN A 87 -2.41 -12.26 -10.49
CA GLN A 87 -2.14 -13.30 -9.51
C GLN A 87 -1.12 -12.77 -8.47
N PRO A 88 -1.43 -12.87 -7.17
CA PRO A 88 -0.48 -12.54 -6.12
C PRO A 88 0.82 -13.32 -6.29
N ASN A 89 1.95 -12.64 -6.11
CA ASN A 89 3.28 -13.22 -6.16
C ASN A 89 4.18 -12.52 -5.15
N THR A 90 5.37 -13.07 -4.92
CA THR A 90 6.31 -12.59 -3.91
C THR A 90 6.65 -11.10 -4.06
N LYS A 91 6.79 -10.58 -5.29
CA LYS A 91 7.11 -9.15 -5.50
C LYS A 91 5.96 -8.23 -5.10
N ILE A 92 4.73 -8.63 -5.43
CA ILE A 92 3.52 -7.90 -5.04
C ILE A 92 3.39 -7.93 -3.51
N ALA A 93 3.54 -9.11 -2.89
CA ALA A 93 3.48 -9.26 -1.44
C ALA A 93 4.52 -8.38 -0.73
N GLN A 94 5.78 -8.39 -1.20
CA GLN A 94 6.84 -7.53 -0.69
C GLN A 94 6.48 -6.04 -0.77
N ALA A 95 5.93 -5.58 -1.90
CA ALA A 95 5.53 -4.18 -2.05
C ALA A 95 4.39 -3.81 -1.07
N MET A 96 3.40 -4.69 -0.91
CA MET A 96 2.28 -4.45 0.01
C MET A 96 2.74 -4.38 1.47
N PHE A 97 3.57 -5.33 1.91
CA PHE A 97 4.10 -5.32 3.28
C PHE A 97 5.10 -4.18 3.52
N ALA A 98 5.89 -3.79 2.51
CA ALA A 98 6.75 -2.61 2.61
C ALA A 98 5.92 -1.34 2.85
N LEU A 99 4.80 -1.17 2.13
CA LEU A 99 3.88 -0.04 2.32
C LEU A 99 3.26 -0.02 3.71
N LEU A 100 2.86 -1.18 4.24
CA LEU A 100 2.39 -1.30 5.62
C LEU A 100 3.50 -0.96 6.61
N ALA A 101 4.71 -1.48 6.42
CA ALA A 101 5.83 -1.29 7.34
C ALA A 101 6.25 0.18 7.44
N GLU A 102 6.36 0.89 6.32
CA GLU A 102 6.84 2.27 6.25
C GLU A 102 5.90 3.27 6.93
N ARG A 103 4.59 3.03 6.92
CA ARG A 103 3.59 4.01 7.33
C ARG A 103 3.02 3.70 8.71
N HIS A 104 2.84 4.73 9.53
CA HIS A 104 2.16 4.60 10.81
C HIS A 104 0.63 4.42 10.62
N PRO A 105 -0.08 3.89 11.64
CA PRO A 105 -1.54 3.86 11.65
C PRO A 105 -2.14 5.25 11.35
N GLY A 106 -3.14 5.33 10.46
CA GLY A 106 -3.72 6.59 9.98
C GLY A 106 -2.86 7.37 8.97
N GLY A 107 -1.59 7.00 8.78
CA GLY A 107 -0.69 7.58 7.77
C GLY A 107 -0.84 6.99 6.36
N ILE A 108 -1.73 6.00 6.17
CA ILE A 108 -2.09 5.46 4.86
C ILE A 108 -3.49 5.94 4.51
N TYR A 109 -3.67 6.50 3.32
CA TYR A 109 -4.99 6.86 2.80
C TYR A 109 -5.90 5.60 2.74
N PRO A 110 -7.16 5.65 3.23
CA PRO A 110 -8.00 4.46 3.35
C PRO A 110 -8.19 3.64 2.07
N LYS A 111 -8.26 4.27 0.88
CA LYS A 111 -8.33 3.52 -0.38
C LYS A 111 -7.05 2.74 -0.65
N THR A 112 -5.87 3.33 -0.41
CA THR A 112 -4.58 2.63 -0.56
C THR A 112 -4.51 1.45 0.40
N LEU A 113 -4.91 1.63 1.66
CA LEU A 113 -4.95 0.55 2.64
C LEU A 113 -5.90 -0.57 2.19
N SER A 114 -7.08 -0.23 1.66
CA SER A 114 -8.02 -1.21 1.12
C SER A 114 -7.44 -2.03 -0.04
N VAL A 115 -6.68 -1.39 -0.96
CA VAL A 115 -5.95 -2.11 -2.03
C VAL A 115 -4.94 -3.09 -1.46
N ILE A 116 -4.12 -2.63 -0.50
CA ILE A 116 -3.12 -3.45 0.17
C ILE A 116 -3.77 -4.67 0.82
N LEU A 117 -4.85 -4.45 1.58
CA LEU A 117 -5.57 -5.51 2.27
C LEU A 117 -6.23 -6.49 1.31
N GLY A 118 -6.79 -6.03 0.19
CA GLY A 118 -7.38 -6.90 -0.83
C GLY A 118 -6.36 -7.88 -1.43
N VAL A 119 -5.13 -7.40 -1.68
CA VAL A 119 -4.02 -8.25 -2.15
C VAL A 119 -3.60 -9.27 -1.10
N ILE A 120 -3.42 -8.84 0.14
CA ILE A 120 -2.98 -9.73 1.24
C ILE A 120 -4.07 -10.76 1.55
N GLN A 121 -5.34 -10.36 1.52
CA GLN A 121 -6.47 -11.28 1.68
C GLN A 121 -6.51 -12.33 0.57
N ALA A 122 -6.32 -11.91 -0.69
CA ALA A 122 -6.24 -12.86 -1.80
C ALA A 122 -5.04 -13.82 -1.66
N LEU A 123 -3.89 -13.33 -1.17
CA LEU A 123 -2.68 -14.12 -0.95
C LEU A 123 -2.87 -15.20 0.14
N TYR A 124 -3.47 -14.85 1.28
CA TYR A 124 -3.65 -15.76 2.41
C TYR A 124 -5.05 -16.39 2.49
N ASN A 125 -5.84 -16.31 1.43
CA ASN A 125 -7.14 -17.00 1.37
C ASN A 125 -6.97 -18.52 1.59
N SER A 126 -5.89 -19.08 1.04
CA SER A 126 -5.30 -20.37 1.42
C SER A 126 -4.00 -20.08 2.18
N PRO A 127 -3.96 -20.24 3.51
CA PRO A 127 -2.83 -19.76 4.30
C PRO A 127 -1.52 -20.52 4.01
N GLU A 128 -1.57 -21.82 3.76
CA GLU A 128 -0.38 -22.61 3.39
C GLU A 128 0.21 -22.20 2.03
N ASP A 129 -0.65 -21.97 1.03
CA ASP A 129 -0.22 -21.50 -0.29
C ASP A 129 0.34 -20.07 -0.19
N GLY A 130 -0.34 -19.20 0.55
CA GLY A 130 0.09 -17.83 0.80
C GLY A 130 1.47 -17.78 1.47
N TYR A 131 1.68 -18.61 2.48
CA TYR A 131 2.96 -18.73 3.18
C TYR A 131 4.06 -19.27 2.25
N SER A 132 3.73 -20.20 1.36
CA SER A 132 4.66 -20.73 0.35
C SER A 132 5.07 -19.68 -0.69
N ILE A 133 4.19 -18.73 -1.02
CA ILE A 133 4.48 -17.61 -1.94
C ILE A 133 5.29 -16.50 -1.24
N PHE A 134 4.93 -16.19 0.01
CA PHE A 134 5.57 -15.18 0.83
C PHE A 134 5.60 -15.66 2.28
N GLU A 135 6.77 -16.11 2.72
CA GLU A 135 7.04 -16.48 4.11
C GLU A 135 6.94 -15.21 4.98
N LEU A 136 5.88 -15.11 5.77
CA LEU A 136 5.68 -13.98 6.66
C LEU A 136 6.77 -13.92 7.73
N THR A 137 6.91 -12.74 8.32
CA THR A 137 7.64 -12.57 9.58
C THR A 137 6.72 -11.96 10.64
N VAL A 138 7.14 -12.05 11.90
CA VAL A 138 6.49 -11.31 13.00
C VAL A 138 6.45 -9.80 12.72
N SER A 139 7.46 -9.27 12.03
CA SER A 139 7.48 -7.85 11.63
C SER A 139 6.37 -7.52 10.63
N ASP A 140 6.09 -8.41 9.67
CA ASP A 140 5.02 -8.23 8.68
C ASP A 140 3.64 -8.27 9.36
N LEU A 141 3.46 -9.19 10.32
CA LEU A 141 2.25 -9.25 11.14
C LEU A 141 2.05 -8.01 12.00
N ASN A 142 3.12 -7.48 12.60
CA ASN A 142 3.07 -6.21 13.33
C ASN A 142 2.73 -5.05 12.41
N ALA A 143 3.29 -5.03 11.20
CA ALA A 143 3.01 -4.02 10.19
C ALA A 143 1.55 -4.08 9.71
N LEU A 144 0.93 -5.26 9.63
CA LEU A 144 -0.50 -5.41 9.35
C LEU A 144 -1.35 -5.01 10.57
N GLY A 145 -1.09 -5.61 11.71
CA GLY A 145 -1.89 -5.49 12.93
C GLY A 145 -1.91 -4.08 13.51
N LYS A 146 -0.87 -3.26 13.31
CA LYS A 146 -0.84 -1.87 13.81
C LYS A 146 -1.96 -1.01 13.21
N HIS A 147 -2.49 -1.36 12.04
CA HIS A 147 -3.56 -0.61 11.39
C HIS A 147 -4.96 -0.92 11.95
N LEU A 148 -5.08 -1.87 12.88
CA LEU A 148 -6.33 -2.11 13.60
C LEU A 148 -6.73 -0.88 14.43
N ASP A 149 -8.04 -0.59 14.42
CA ASP A 149 -8.62 0.56 15.10
C ASP A 149 -9.69 0.14 16.11
N LYS A 150 -9.30 0.02 17.38
CA LYS A 150 -10.23 -0.35 18.46
C LYS A 150 -11.40 0.64 18.60
N GLU A 151 -11.22 1.92 18.26
CA GLU A 151 -12.27 2.93 18.39
C GLU A 151 -13.40 2.72 17.39
N LYS A 152 -13.08 2.15 16.22
CA LYS A 152 -14.07 1.85 15.16
C LYS A 152 -14.74 0.48 15.34
N GLY A 153 -14.17 -0.38 16.19
CA GLY A 153 -14.68 -1.72 16.45
C GLY A 153 -14.56 -2.68 15.25
N GLN A 154 -15.00 -3.92 15.44
CA GLN A 154 -14.83 -5.00 14.46
C GLN A 154 -15.67 -4.83 13.17
N GLU A 155 -16.72 -4.00 13.21
CA GLU A 155 -17.66 -3.81 12.08
C GLU A 155 -17.12 -2.85 11.01
N ASP A 156 -16.05 -2.10 11.32
CA ASP A 156 -15.33 -1.30 10.33
C ASP A 156 -14.74 -2.20 9.24
N SER A 157 -14.88 -1.79 7.98
CA SER A 157 -14.52 -2.61 6.83
C SER A 157 -13.03 -2.96 6.80
N LEU A 158 -12.14 -2.05 7.21
CA LEU A 158 -10.70 -2.29 7.25
C LEU A 158 -10.34 -3.24 8.39
N ASN A 159 -10.90 -3.00 9.59
CA ASN A 159 -10.71 -3.88 10.72
C ASN A 159 -11.15 -5.31 10.41
N ARG A 160 -12.34 -5.47 9.82
CA ARG A 160 -12.88 -6.78 9.45
C ARG A 160 -11.94 -7.55 8.53
N VAL A 161 -11.38 -6.90 7.50
CA VAL A 161 -10.46 -7.57 6.57
C VAL A 161 -9.12 -7.89 7.24
N ILE A 162 -8.58 -7.01 8.06
CA ILE A 162 -7.35 -7.30 8.83
C ILE A 162 -7.56 -8.50 9.76
N LEU A 163 -8.68 -8.53 10.49
CA LEU A 163 -9.02 -9.63 11.41
C LEU A 163 -9.25 -10.96 10.68
N ASP A 164 -9.85 -10.94 9.48
CA ASP A 164 -10.02 -12.10 8.62
C ASP A 164 -8.67 -12.65 8.12
N ILE A 165 -7.77 -11.76 7.68
CA ILE A 165 -6.39 -12.14 7.32
C ILE A 165 -5.66 -12.76 8.51
N LEU A 166 -5.75 -12.15 9.69
CA LEU A 166 -5.12 -12.68 10.92
C LEU A 166 -5.71 -14.03 11.33
N ASP A 167 -7.02 -14.22 11.18
CA ASP A 167 -7.67 -15.52 11.44
C ASP A 167 -7.16 -16.59 10.47
N LYS A 168 -7.07 -16.28 9.17
CA LYS A 168 -6.52 -17.18 8.16
C LYS A 168 -5.08 -17.57 8.46
N ILE A 169 -4.22 -16.61 8.81
CA ILE A 169 -2.82 -16.89 9.17
C ILE A 169 -2.74 -17.70 10.47
N GLY A 170 -3.61 -17.45 11.45
CA GLY A 170 -3.68 -18.23 12.68
C GLY A 170 -4.01 -19.72 12.44
N GLN A 171 -4.67 -20.06 11.33
CA GLN A 171 -4.96 -21.46 10.96
C GLN A 171 -3.70 -22.26 10.57
N LEU A 172 -2.54 -21.61 10.42
CA LEU A 172 -1.25 -22.31 10.21
C LEU A 172 -0.77 -23.06 11.46
N GLU A 173 -1.30 -22.73 12.65
CA GLU A 173 -0.91 -23.35 13.91
C GLU A 173 -1.17 -24.87 13.88
N GLY A 174 -0.14 -25.66 14.16
CA GLY A 174 -0.20 -27.12 14.21
C GLY A 174 -0.17 -27.84 12.86
N LEU A 175 -0.09 -27.14 11.72
CA LEU A 175 -0.04 -27.78 10.39
C LEU A 175 1.33 -28.41 10.12
N HIS A 176 2.40 -27.72 10.47
CA HIS A 176 3.78 -28.17 10.28
C HIS A 176 4.58 -28.01 11.58
N PRO A 177 4.44 -28.93 12.56
CA PRO A 177 5.04 -28.78 13.89
C PRO A 177 6.56 -28.65 13.92
N ASP A 178 7.24 -29.08 12.84
CA ASP A 178 8.68 -28.96 12.68
C ASP A 178 9.10 -27.56 12.19
N ASP A 179 8.19 -26.79 11.58
CA ASP A 179 8.41 -25.40 11.17
C ASP A 179 8.07 -24.44 12.31
N ARG A 180 9.06 -24.23 13.18
CA ARG A 180 8.94 -23.31 14.32
C ARG A 180 8.59 -21.87 13.93
N LYS A 181 8.99 -21.42 12.73
CA LYS A 181 8.71 -20.03 12.30
C LYS A 181 7.24 -19.89 11.94
N MET A 182 6.71 -20.86 11.20
CA MET A 182 5.29 -20.89 10.84
C MET A 182 4.41 -20.92 12.11
N GLU A 183 4.76 -21.76 13.09
CA GLU A 183 4.08 -21.81 14.39
C GLU A 183 4.11 -20.47 15.12
N GLU A 184 5.29 -19.83 15.20
CA GLU A 184 5.43 -18.51 15.84
C GLU A 184 4.54 -17.44 15.17
N ILE A 185 4.46 -17.45 13.85
CA ILE A 185 3.64 -16.53 13.05
C ILE A 185 2.16 -16.77 13.30
N ALA A 186 1.72 -18.03 13.29
CA ALA A 186 0.34 -18.39 13.54
C ALA A 186 -0.12 -17.96 14.94
N ILE A 187 0.69 -18.29 15.96
CA ILE A 187 0.44 -17.90 17.36
C ILE A 187 0.38 -16.38 17.49
N HIS A 188 1.32 -15.66 16.85
CA HIS A 188 1.35 -14.19 16.91
C HIS A 188 0.14 -13.54 16.24
N ALA A 189 -0.30 -14.06 15.08
CA ALA A 189 -1.51 -13.59 14.40
C ALA A 189 -2.76 -13.76 15.29
N SER A 190 -2.90 -14.95 15.90
CA SER A 190 -3.95 -15.24 16.89
C SER A 190 -3.86 -14.32 18.11
N ALA A 191 -2.65 -14.02 18.60
CA ALA A 191 -2.44 -13.11 19.72
C ALA A 191 -2.89 -11.68 19.39
N ILE A 192 -2.53 -11.13 18.24
CA ILE A 192 -2.97 -9.79 17.79
C ILE A 192 -4.50 -9.72 17.76
N ARG A 193 -5.14 -10.73 17.15
CA ARG A 193 -6.60 -10.81 17.04
C ARG A 193 -7.29 -10.88 18.40
N ASN A 194 -6.77 -11.69 19.32
CA ASN A 194 -7.29 -11.82 20.68
C ASN A 194 -7.15 -10.51 21.48
N HIS A 195 -6.03 -9.79 21.33
CA HIS A 195 -5.86 -8.48 21.97
C HIS A 195 -6.80 -7.43 21.38
N PHE A 196 -7.19 -7.55 20.11
CA PHE A 196 -8.17 -6.64 19.51
C PHE A 196 -9.57 -6.82 20.11
N PHE A 197 -10.06 -8.06 20.19
CA PHE A 197 -11.41 -8.37 20.69
C PHE A 197 -11.58 -8.19 22.19
N ASP A 198 -10.51 -8.36 22.96
CA ASP A 198 -10.56 -8.26 24.41
C ASP A 198 -10.46 -6.78 24.86
N GLU A 199 -11.54 -6.25 25.44
CA GLU A 199 -11.60 -4.89 25.97
C GLU A 199 -10.64 -4.65 27.14
N THR A 200 -10.21 -5.73 27.82
CA THR A 200 -9.29 -5.64 28.97
C THR A 200 -7.81 -5.63 28.57
N LYS A 201 -7.51 -5.93 27.30
CA LYS A 201 -6.15 -6.03 26.76
C LYS A 201 -5.78 -4.81 25.92
N ASN A 202 -4.49 -4.47 25.90
CA ASN A 202 -4.00 -3.38 25.08
C ASN A 202 -3.23 -3.92 23.87
N MET A 203 -3.33 -3.26 22.72
CA MET A 203 -2.56 -3.66 21.53
C MET A 203 -1.05 -3.58 21.77
N VAL A 204 -0.61 -2.73 22.69
CA VAL A 204 0.80 -2.50 23.05
C VAL A 204 1.45 -3.71 23.71
N ASP A 205 0.63 -4.63 24.24
CA ASP A 205 1.07 -5.87 24.89
C ASP A 205 1.54 -6.91 23.86
N VAL A 206 1.15 -6.75 22.58
CA VAL A 206 1.48 -7.68 21.49
C VAL A 206 2.19 -7.00 20.31
N ILE A 207 1.93 -5.71 20.06
CA ILE A 207 2.61 -4.92 19.03
C ILE A 207 3.45 -3.83 19.72
N PRO A 208 4.73 -3.64 19.34
CA PRO A 208 5.55 -2.59 19.92
C PRO A 208 4.90 -1.20 19.87
N GLN A 209 4.87 -0.50 21.01
CA GLN A 209 4.24 0.83 21.17
C GLN A 209 4.63 1.84 20.09
N VAL A 210 5.90 1.83 19.66
CA VAL A 210 6.43 2.74 18.63
C VAL A 210 5.71 2.58 17.28
N LEU A 211 5.20 1.38 16.98
CA LEU A 211 4.46 1.11 15.74
C LEU A 211 2.99 1.55 15.82
N LEU A 212 2.45 1.78 17.02
CA LEU A 212 1.04 2.10 17.26
C LEU A 212 0.75 3.60 17.31
N VAL A 213 1.77 4.45 17.16
CA VAL A 213 1.61 5.91 17.08
C VAL A 213 0.78 6.26 15.86
N ARG A 214 -0.37 6.92 16.05
CA ARG A 214 -1.25 7.36 14.96
C ARG A 214 -0.75 8.65 14.31
N MET A 215 -0.90 8.73 13.01
CA MET A 215 -0.62 9.90 12.18
C MET A 215 -1.83 10.22 11.30
N ASN A 216 -1.80 11.38 10.63
CA ASN A 216 -2.77 11.73 9.59
C ASN A 216 -2.05 11.78 8.24
N TYR A 217 -2.52 11.01 7.26
CA TYR A 217 -1.96 10.99 5.91
C TYR A 217 -1.94 12.39 5.25
N GLN A 218 -2.88 13.26 5.63
CA GLN A 218 -2.99 14.63 5.11
C GLN A 218 -1.83 15.53 5.53
N ASP A 219 -1.10 15.18 6.60
CA ASP A 219 0.01 15.98 7.09
C ASP A 219 1.27 15.84 6.21
N PHE A 220 1.30 14.86 5.30
CA PHE A 220 2.47 14.50 4.50
C PHE A 220 2.32 14.80 3.00
N GLU A 221 1.21 15.39 2.59
CA GLU A 221 0.87 15.55 1.18
C GLU A 221 0.84 17.02 0.73
N VAL A 222 1.13 17.22 -0.56
CA VAL A 222 0.98 18.50 -1.23
C VAL A 222 -0.38 18.51 -1.95
N ALA A 223 -1.17 19.56 -1.68
CA ALA A 223 -2.46 19.75 -2.35
C ALA A 223 -2.30 20.30 -3.77
N PRO A 224 -3.10 19.83 -4.75
CA PRO A 224 -3.17 20.46 -6.06
C PRO A 224 -3.76 21.87 -5.95
N ARG A 225 -3.60 22.68 -6.99
CA ARG A 225 -4.29 23.98 -7.08
C ARG A 225 -5.78 23.77 -7.34
N GLU A 226 -6.57 24.78 -6.95
CA GLU A 226 -7.99 24.81 -7.31
C GLU A 226 -8.15 24.91 -8.83
N GLU A 227 -8.84 23.94 -9.43
CA GLU A 227 -9.24 23.99 -10.84
C GLU A 227 -10.23 25.15 -11.03
N LYS A 228 -9.83 26.15 -11.82
CA LYS A 228 -10.72 27.25 -12.22
C LYS A 228 -11.21 27.00 -13.64
N PRO A 229 -12.52 27.11 -13.91
CA PRO A 229 -13.01 27.01 -15.28
C PRO A 229 -12.37 28.10 -16.13
N PHE A 230 -11.88 27.71 -17.31
CA PHE A 230 -11.34 28.65 -18.28
C PHE A 230 -12.45 29.61 -18.69
N LYS A 231 -12.33 30.89 -18.30
CA LYS A 231 -13.22 31.95 -18.77
C LYS A 231 -12.60 32.52 -20.05
N GLU A 232 -13.21 32.21 -21.20
CA GLU A 232 -12.90 32.93 -22.43
C GLU A 232 -13.11 34.42 -22.18
N LYS A 233 -12.06 35.22 -22.41
CA LYS A 233 -12.21 36.68 -22.45
C LYS A 233 -13.09 37.00 -23.66
N LYS A 234 -14.28 37.55 -23.41
CA LYS A 234 -15.13 38.17 -24.43
C LYS A 234 -14.44 39.37 -25.05
#